data_AF-A0A417KXT8-F1
#
_entry.id   AF-A0A417KXT8-F1
#
_cell.length_a   1.000
_cell.length_b   1.000
_cell.length_c   1.000
_cell.angle_alpha   90.00
_cell.angle_beta   90.00
_cell.angle_gamma   90.00
#
_symmetry.space_group_name_H-M   'P 1'
#
loop_
_entity.id
_entity.type
_entity.pdbx_description
1 polymer ?
#
loop_
_entity_poly.entity_id
_entity_poly.type
_entity_poly.pdbx_seq_one_letter_code
_entity_poly.pdbx_strand_id
1 'polypeptide(L)'
;MYEVIPTERFEKDVKYYVKKKGFVHIGTDIKAITDELEKGNLVGTEIPGLKIATEGHTFKVRSANSDTKMGQSNGYRIIYYAIRDDEEVYLLTIYYKKDDNRIPTNQEIIELVESYCM
;
A
#
# COMPACT_ATOMS: atom_id res chain seq x y z
N MET A 1 -5.77 18.45 -2.84
CA MET A 1 -6.27 17.13 -3.32
C MET A 1 -5.01 16.32 -3.48
N TYR A 2 -4.92 15.15 -2.84
CA TYR A 2 -3.65 14.45 -2.85
C TYR A 2 -3.41 13.74 -4.18
N GLU A 3 -2.18 13.80 -4.67
CA GLU A 3 -1.73 12.98 -5.80
C GLU A 3 -1.37 11.58 -5.29
N VAL A 4 -2.05 10.55 -5.80
CA VAL A 4 -1.80 9.16 -5.42
C VAL A 4 -0.91 8.48 -6.46
N ILE A 5 0.34 8.22 -6.10
CA ILE A 5 1.40 7.77 -7.00
C ILE A 5 1.73 6.30 -6.70
N PRO A 6 1.43 5.35 -7.60
CA PRO A 6 1.89 3.97 -7.44
C PRO A 6 3.38 3.86 -7.75
N THR A 7 4.16 3.33 -6.81
CA THR A 7 5.58 3.00 -7.06
C THR A 7 5.71 1.81 -8.01
N GLU A 8 6.88 1.66 -8.65
CA GLU A 8 7.12 0.48 -9.47
C GLU A 8 7.02 -0.84 -8.68
N ARG A 9 7.42 -0.83 -7.41
CA ARG A 9 7.28 -1.99 -6.52
C ARG A 9 5.82 -2.37 -6.37
N PHE A 10 4.96 -1.40 -6.08
CA PHE A 10 3.53 -1.61 -5.94
C PHE A 10 2.91 -2.20 -7.22
N GLU A 11 3.24 -1.65 -8.39
CA GLU A 11 2.77 -2.21 -9.66
C GLU A 11 3.23 -3.65 -9.88
N LYS A 12 4.50 -3.96 -9.54
CA LYS A 12 5.06 -5.31 -9.66
C LYS A 12 4.33 -6.29 -8.73
N ASP A 13 3.99 -5.86 -7.51
CA ASP A 13 3.23 -6.66 -6.55
C ASP A 13 1.79 -6.91 -7.05
N VAL A 14 1.10 -5.90 -7.57
CA VAL A 14 -0.22 -6.04 -8.21
C VAL A 14 -0.14 -7.05 -9.36
N LYS A 15 0.82 -6.88 -10.29
CA LYS A 15 1.04 -7.78 -11.43
C LYS A 15 1.33 -9.21 -10.97
N TYR A 16 2.09 -9.39 -9.89
CA TYR A 16 2.35 -10.71 -9.31
C TYR A 16 1.05 -11.35 -8.82
N TYR A 17 0.21 -10.64 -8.06
CA TYR A 17 -1.02 -11.20 -7.52
C TYR A 17 -2.03 -11.59 -8.61
N VAL A 18 -2.17 -10.74 -9.63
CA VAL A 18 -2.98 -11.07 -10.81
C VAL A 18 -2.46 -12.33 -11.49
N LYS A 19 -1.16 -12.40 -11.81
CA LYS A 19 -0.59 -13.51 -12.59
C LYS A 19 -0.43 -14.82 -11.82
N LYS A 20 -0.04 -14.77 -10.55
CA LYS A 20 0.34 -15.95 -9.75
C LYS A 20 -0.76 -16.46 -8.84
N LYS A 21 -1.67 -15.59 -8.40
CA LYS A 21 -2.76 -15.95 -7.50
C LYS A 21 -4.15 -15.83 -8.15
N GLY A 22 -4.24 -15.28 -9.37
CA GLY A 22 -5.51 -15.10 -10.07
C GLY A 22 -6.37 -13.98 -9.48
N PHE A 23 -5.76 -13.02 -8.77
CA PHE A 23 -6.48 -11.94 -8.11
C PHE A 23 -6.81 -10.81 -9.09
N VAL A 24 -7.72 -11.09 -10.02
CA VAL A 24 -8.07 -10.19 -11.14
C VAL A 24 -8.84 -8.95 -10.70
N HIS A 25 -9.49 -8.97 -9.53
CA HIS A 25 -10.28 -7.85 -9.02
C HIS A 25 -9.49 -6.90 -8.12
N ILE A 26 -8.18 -7.12 -7.93
CA ILE A 26 -7.35 -6.32 -7.02
C ILE A 26 -7.41 -4.82 -7.28
N GLY A 27 -7.51 -4.38 -8.54
CA GLY A 27 -7.66 -2.96 -8.87
C GLY A 27 -8.98 -2.36 -8.37
N THR A 28 -10.09 -3.08 -8.54
CA THR A 28 -11.40 -2.69 -8.04
C THR A 28 -11.44 -2.73 -6.51
N ASP A 29 -10.85 -3.76 -5.91
CA ASP A 29 -10.82 -3.95 -4.45
C ASP A 29 -10.09 -2.82 -3.72
N ILE A 30 -9.07 -2.21 -4.35
CA ILE A 30 -8.33 -1.11 -3.73
C ILE A 30 -8.86 0.28 -4.10
N LYS A 31 -9.78 0.38 -5.08
CA LYS A 31 -10.28 1.67 -5.58
C LYS A 31 -10.88 2.54 -4.48
N ALA A 32 -11.67 1.95 -3.58
CA ALA A 32 -12.27 2.70 -2.47
C ALA A 32 -11.22 3.32 -1.55
N ILE A 33 -10.02 2.74 -1.46
CA ILE A 33 -8.91 3.28 -0.67
C ILE A 33 -8.25 4.43 -1.43
N THR A 34 -7.94 4.25 -2.72
CA THR A 34 -7.31 5.31 -3.52
C THR A 34 -8.22 6.54 -3.63
N ASP A 35 -9.53 6.35 -3.80
CA ASP A 35 -10.51 7.45 -3.85
C ASP A 35 -10.54 8.27 -2.54
N GLU A 36 -10.31 7.63 -1.39
CA GLU A 36 -10.22 8.33 -0.10
C GLU A 36 -8.88 9.05 0.06
N LEU A 37 -7.78 8.42 -0.37
CA LEU A 37 -6.46 9.04 -0.34
C LEU A 37 -6.41 10.29 -1.22
N GLU A 38 -6.98 10.27 -2.43
CA GLU A 38 -7.08 11.45 -3.32
C GLU A 38 -7.83 12.62 -2.66
N LYS A 39 -8.83 12.33 -1.82
CA LYS A 39 -9.56 13.36 -1.05
C LYS A 39 -8.77 13.90 0.14
N GLY A 40 -7.58 13.35 0.43
CA GLY A 40 -6.76 13.67 1.60
C GLY A 40 -7.15 12.91 2.86
N ASN A 41 -8.03 11.92 2.76
CA ASN A 41 -8.35 11.05 3.89
C ASN A 41 -7.26 9.97 4.00
N LEU A 42 -6.27 10.20 4.87
CA LEU A 42 -5.18 9.26 5.18
C LEU A 42 -5.70 8.06 5.98
N VAL A 43 -6.38 7.14 5.29
CA VAL A 43 -7.02 5.96 5.87
C VAL A 43 -6.01 4.89 6.28
N GLY A 44 -6.32 4.16 7.37
CA GLY A 44 -5.50 3.06 7.86
C GLY A 44 -4.90 3.33 9.24
N THR A 45 -3.81 2.65 9.55
CA THR A 45 -3.08 2.81 10.81
C THR A 45 -1.63 3.12 10.50
N GLU A 46 -1.11 4.18 11.10
CA GLU A 46 0.30 4.54 10.98
C GLU A 46 1.21 3.39 11.47
N ILE A 47 2.34 3.19 10.79
CA ILE A 47 3.38 2.23 11.20
C ILE A 47 4.41 3.02 12.02
N PRO A 48 4.44 2.87 13.35
CA PRO A 48 5.36 3.63 14.18
C PRO A 48 6.78 3.06 14.10
N GLY A 49 7.77 3.89 14.44
CA GLY A 49 9.15 3.45 14.69
C GLY A 49 9.97 3.16 13.43
N LEU A 50 9.51 3.60 12.25
CA LEU A 50 10.33 3.62 11.05
C LEU A 50 11.26 4.84 11.10
N LYS A 51 12.57 4.62 11.00
CA LYS A 51 13.58 5.68 10.99
C LYS A 51 13.77 6.17 9.56
N ILE A 52 12.90 7.05 9.12
CA ILE A 52 12.92 7.66 7.78
C ILE A 52 13.48 9.08 7.94
N ALA A 53 14.35 9.52 7.01
CA ALA A 53 15.02 10.81 7.08
C ALA A 53 14.11 12.03 6.77
N THR A 54 12.88 11.78 6.33
CA THR A 54 11.91 12.77 5.85
C THR A 54 10.69 12.86 6.77
N GLU A 55 10.02 14.02 6.78
CA GLU A 55 8.90 14.38 7.67
C GLU A 55 7.55 13.71 7.31
N GLY A 56 7.51 12.84 6.30
CA GLY A 56 6.29 12.12 5.93
C GLY A 56 6.02 10.88 6.80
N HIS A 57 4.82 10.33 6.66
CA HIS A 57 4.29 9.28 7.52
C HIS A 57 3.95 8.02 6.72
N THR A 58 4.26 6.84 7.28
CA THR A 58 3.93 5.55 6.66
C THR A 58 2.67 4.96 7.28
N PHE A 59 1.74 4.52 6.45
CA PHE A 59 0.47 3.94 6.89
C PHE A 59 0.26 2.55 6.31
N LYS A 60 -0.56 1.77 7.01
CA LYS A 60 -1.06 0.47 6.57
C LYS A 60 -2.58 0.46 6.58
N VAL A 61 -3.17 0.19 5.43
CA VAL A 61 -4.63 0.04 5.27
C VAL A 61 -4.98 -1.37 4.81
N ARG A 62 -6.11 -1.87 5.30
CA ARG A 62 -6.63 -3.21 4.97
C ARG A 62 -7.64 -3.08 3.84
N SER A 63 -7.53 -3.93 2.83
CA SER A 63 -8.57 -4.09 1.82
C SER A 63 -9.12 -5.52 1.81
N ALA A 64 -10.40 -5.67 1.46
CA ALA A 64 -10.95 -6.97 1.15
C ALA A 64 -10.28 -7.54 -0.10
N ASN A 65 -10.30 -8.87 -0.24
CA ASN A 65 -9.90 -9.54 -1.47
C ASN A 65 -11.13 -10.31 -1.96
N SER A 66 -11.81 -9.77 -2.96
CA SER A 66 -13.06 -10.32 -3.49
C SER A 66 -12.85 -11.66 -4.20
N ASP A 67 -11.63 -11.93 -4.69
CA ASP A 67 -11.25 -13.20 -5.31
C ASP A 67 -11.14 -14.37 -4.31
N THR A 68 -11.06 -14.09 -3.00
CA THR A 68 -10.80 -15.13 -1.98
C THR A 68 -12.04 -15.55 -1.17
N LYS A 69 -13.23 -14.99 -1.43
CA LYS A 69 -14.45 -15.14 -0.60
C LYS A 69 -14.22 -14.89 0.91
N MET A 70 -13.15 -14.18 1.24
CA MET A 70 -12.73 -13.89 2.61
C MET A 70 -12.91 -12.41 2.91
N GLY A 71 -13.27 -12.10 4.15
CA GLY A 71 -13.38 -10.71 4.60
C GLY A 71 -12.04 -9.98 4.67
N GLN A 72 -12.09 -8.67 4.93
CA GLN A 72 -10.92 -7.77 5.02
C GLN A 72 -9.80 -8.27 5.93
N SER A 73 -10.14 -9.02 7.00
CA SER A 73 -9.16 -9.55 7.95
C SER A 73 -8.11 -10.45 7.29
N ASN A 74 -8.46 -11.08 6.17
CA ASN A 74 -7.63 -12.01 5.40
C ASN A 74 -7.28 -11.49 3.99
N GLY A 75 -7.72 -10.30 3.62
CA GLY A 75 -7.45 -9.70 2.31
C GLY A 75 -6.07 -9.04 2.22
N TYR A 76 -6.00 -7.94 1.47
CA TYR A 76 -4.78 -7.21 1.20
C TYR A 76 -4.40 -6.26 2.35
N ARG A 77 -3.11 -5.96 2.44
CA ARG A 77 -2.56 -4.82 3.16
C ARG A 77 -1.81 -3.97 2.16
N ILE A 78 -2.19 -2.71 2.07
CA ILE A 78 -1.49 -1.69 1.31
C ILE A 78 -0.66 -0.90 2.31
N ILE A 79 0.60 -0.67 1.98
CA ILE A 79 1.47 0.25 2.70
C ILE A 79 1.72 1.43 1.78
N TYR A 80 1.50 2.64 2.30
CA TYR A 80 1.75 3.88 1.59
C TYR A 80 2.50 4.88 2.47
N TYR A 81 3.19 5.81 1.83
CA TYR A 81 3.88 6.92 2.45
C TYR A 81 3.19 8.24 2.05
N ALA A 82 2.87 9.08 3.02
CA ALA A 82 2.21 10.36 2.79
C ALA A 82 3.11 11.53 3.17
N ILE A 83 3.35 12.43 2.23
CA ILE A 83 4.05 13.70 2.43
C ILE A 83 2.97 14.78 2.47
N ARG A 84 2.69 15.30 3.66
CA ARG A 84 1.52 16.18 3.87
C ARG A 84 1.70 17.54 3.22
N ASP A 85 2.92 18.07 3.22
CA ASP A 85 3.21 19.41 2.70
C ASP A 85 3.13 19.44 1.16
N ASP A 86 3.51 18.34 0.50
CA ASP A 86 3.47 18.20 -0.96
C ASP A 86 2.13 17.67 -1.48
N GLU A 87 1.19 17.33 -0.59
CA GLU A 87 -0.06 16.63 -0.91
C GLU A 87 0.16 15.34 -1.74
N GLU A 88 1.23 14.59 -1.45
CA GLU A 88 1.57 13.36 -2.18
C GLU A 88 1.37 12.10 -1.34
N VAL A 89 0.81 11.05 -1.95
CA VAL A 89 0.72 9.71 -1.38
C VAL A 89 1.37 8.68 -2.31
N TYR A 90 2.47 8.09 -1.87
CA TYR A 90 3.18 7.02 -2.57
C TYR A 90 2.67 5.65 -2.12
N LEU A 91 2.03 4.90 -3.01
CA LEU A 91 1.70 3.50 -2.74
C LEU A 91 2.98 2.67 -2.86
N LEU A 92 3.57 2.28 -1.72
CA LEU A 92 4.88 1.60 -1.66
C LEU A 92 4.78 0.13 -2.06
N THR A 93 3.83 -0.60 -1.48
CA THR A 93 3.65 -2.03 -1.73
C THR A 93 2.26 -2.49 -1.31
N ILE A 94 1.81 -3.60 -1.90
CA ILE A 94 0.61 -4.32 -1.52
C ILE A 94 0.98 -5.78 -1.31
N TYR A 95 0.43 -6.40 -0.26
CA TYR A 95 0.58 -7.83 -0.04
C TYR A 95 -0.71 -8.48 0.44
N TYR A 96 -0.90 -9.74 0.05
CA TYR A 96 -1.99 -10.58 0.52
C TYR A 96 -1.60 -11.24 1.85
N LYS A 97 -2.49 -11.20 2.86
CA LYS A 97 -2.17 -11.67 4.22
C LYS A 97 -1.56 -13.07 4.27
N LYS A 98 -2.12 -13.98 3.48
CA LYS A 98 -1.77 -15.41 3.53
C LYS A 98 -0.60 -15.76 2.61
N ASP A 99 0.08 -14.76 2.05
CA ASP A 99 1.32 -14.94 1.30
C ASP A 99 2.49 -14.46 2.16
N ASP A 100 2.81 -15.23 3.20
CA ASP A 100 3.78 -14.85 4.24
C ASP A 100 5.15 -14.47 3.68
N ASN A 101 5.54 -15.07 2.55
CA ASN A 101 6.80 -14.81 1.86
C ASN A 101 6.90 -13.41 1.20
N ARG A 102 5.80 -12.64 1.17
CA ARG A 102 5.76 -11.29 0.57
C ARG A 102 5.36 -10.20 1.56
N ILE A 103 5.27 -10.52 2.85
CA ILE A 103 5.04 -9.51 3.89
C ILE A 103 6.33 -8.71 4.05
N PRO A 104 6.35 -7.40 3.75
CA PRO A 104 7.56 -6.60 3.85
C PRO A 104 7.96 -6.41 5.32
N THR A 105 9.26 -6.47 5.56
CA THR A 105 9.89 -6.07 6.82
C THR A 105 9.90 -4.54 6.96
N ASN A 106 10.11 -4.05 8.19
CA ASN A 106 10.28 -2.61 8.42
C ASN A 106 11.46 -2.03 7.62
N GLN A 107 12.54 -2.81 7.46
CA GLN A 107 13.70 -2.39 6.69
C GLN A 107 13.37 -2.24 5.19
N GLU A 108 12.65 -3.21 4.61
CA GLU A 108 12.18 -3.09 3.22
C GLU A 108 11.24 -1.89 3.02
N ILE A 109 10.38 -1.58 4.00
CA ILE A 109 9.51 -0.39 3.91
C ILE A 109 10.34 0.89 3.89
N ILE A 110 11.36 1.00 4.75
CA ILE A 110 12.28 2.14 4.76
C ILE A 110 12.96 2.26 3.40
N GLU A 111 13.57 1.18 2.89
CA GLU A 111 14.24 1.18 1.58
C GLU A 111 13.30 1.59 0.42
N LEU A 112 12.02 1.21 0.47
CA LEU A 112 11.04 1.67 -0.51
C LEU A 112 10.78 3.18 -0.42
N VAL A 113 10.70 3.74 0.78
CA VAL A 113 10.57 5.20 0.94
C VAL A 113 11.83 5.88 0.40
N GLU A 114 13.02 5.39 0.75
CA GLU A 114 14.28 5.96 0.28
C GLU A 114 14.46 5.87 -1.23
N SER A 115 13.91 4.84 -1.88
CA SER A 115 14.08 4.62 -3.32
C SER A 115 13.10 5.42 -4.20
N TYR A 116 11.92 5.75 -3.68
CA TYR A 116 10.82 6.31 -4.49
C TYR A 116 10.34 7.69 -4.02
N CYS A 117 10.64 8.09 -2.79
CA CYS A 117 10.12 9.32 -2.19
C CYS A 117 11.23 10.32 -1.81
N MET A 118 12.49 10.00 -2.10
CA MET A 118 13.68 10.84 -1.92
C MET A 118 14.50 10.87 -3.20
#